data_AF-A0A428EJ99-F1
#
_entry.id   AF-A0A428EJ99-F1
#
_cell.length_a   1.000
_cell.length_b   1.000
_cell.length_c   1.000
_cell.angle_alpha   90.00
_cell.angle_beta   90.00
_cell.angle_gamma   90.00
#
_symmetry.space_group_name_H-M   'P 1'
#
loop_
_entity.id
_entity.type
_entity.pdbx_description
1 polymer ?
#
loop_
_entity_poly.entity_id
_entity_poly.type
_entity_poly.pdbx_seq_one_letter_code
_entity_poly.pdbx_strand_id
1 'polypeptide(L)' 'MEVMVMPSKEVLIFTKQIRHWIVGDKTISGKKQFIFREDTPAEILKLYQDIKPKLEFAY' A
#
# COMPACT_ATOMS: atom_id res chain seq x y z
N MET A 1 22.30 -4.72 -17.54
CA MET A 1 22.08 -3.99 -16.28
C MET A 1 20.70 -4.36 -15.78
N GLU A 2 20.61 -5.17 -14.74
CA GLU A 2 19.37 -5.27 -13.98
C GLU A 2 19.12 -3.87 -13.40
N VAL A 3 18.14 -3.16 -13.94
CA VAL A 3 17.72 -1.88 -13.38
C VAL A 3 17.15 -2.25 -12.02
N MET A 4 17.97 -2.13 -10.96
CA MET A 4 17.45 -2.05 -9.61
C MET A 4 16.69 -0.73 -9.55
N VAL A 5 15.44 -0.73 -10.03
CA VAL A 5 14.48 0.31 -9.73
C VAL A 5 14.42 0.32 -8.22
N MET A 6 15.14 1.27 -7.62
CA MET A 6 15.03 1.51 -6.20
C MET A 6 13.57 1.84 -5.97
N PRO A 7 12.82 1.03 -5.20
CA PRO A 7 11.43 1.34 -4.94
C PRO A 7 11.36 2.74 -4.33
N SER A 8 10.44 3.58 -4.83
CA SER A 8 10.19 4.89 -4.24
C SER A 8 9.97 4.72 -2.73
N LYS A 9 10.31 5.75 -1.95
CA LYS A 9 10.22 5.72 -0.49
C LYS A 9 8.81 5.26 -0.04
N GLU A 10 7.78 5.67 -0.77
CA GLU A 10 6.40 5.26 -0.62
C GLU A 10 6.17 3.75 -0.83
N VAL A 11 6.78 3.14 -1.84
CA VAL A 11 6.72 1.68 -2.07
C VAL A 11 7.43 0.93 -0.95
N LEU A 12 8.57 1.43 -0.47
CA LEU A 12 9.27 0.85 0.69
C LEU A 12 8.43 0.94 1.96
N ILE A 13 7.80 2.08 2.21
CA ILE A 13 6.88 2.27 3.32
C ILE A 13 5.69 1.32 3.19
N PHE A 14 5.09 1.21 2.00
CA PHE A 14 3.98 0.31 1.76
C PHE A 14 4.38 -1.14 2.03
N THR A 15 5.49 -1.60 1.46
CA THR A 15 5.95 -2.99 1.57
C THR A 15 6.44 -3.36 2.97
N LYS A 16 7.09 -2.44 3.70
CA LYS A 16 7.62 -2.69 5.04
C LYS A 16 6.62 -2.42 6.17
N GLN A 17 5.84 -1.36 6.07
CA GLN A 17 4.99 -0.87 7.18
C GLN A 17 3.49 -1.04 6.94
N ILE A 18 3.02 -1.14 5.69
CA ILE A 18 1.57 -1.22 5.42
C ILE A 18 1.17 -2.64 5.07
N ARG A 19 2.01 -3.37 4.33
CA ARG A 19 1.74 -4.72 3.82
C ARG A 19 1.40 -5.72 4.91
N HIS A 20 2.01 -5.62 6.09
CA HIS A 20 1.73 -6.55 7.20
C HIS A 20 0.37 -6.32 7.89
N TRP A 21 -0.25 -5.16 7.67
CA TRP A 21 -1.61 -4.86 8.12
C TRP A 21 -2.68 -5.24 7.10
N ILE A 22 -2.30 -5.51 5.86
CA ILE A 22 -3.23 -5.91 4.81
C ILE A 22 -3.53 -7.40 4.98
N VAL A 23 -4.78 -7.74 5.30
CA VAL A 23 -5.25 -9.13 5.39
C VAL A 23 -5.70 -9.69 4.05
N GLY A 24 -5.99 -8.80 3.10
CA GLY A 24 -6.38 -9.17 1.76
C GLY A 24 -6.69 -7.94 0.93
N ASP A 25 -7.10 -8.16 -0.30
CA ASP A 25 -7.64 -7.12 -1.17
C ASP A 25 -8.99 -7.55 -1.71
N LYS A 26 -9.88 -6.56 -1.88
CA LYS A 26 -11.18 -6.74 -2.49
C LYS A 26 -11.28 -5.82 -3.68
N THR A 27 -11.67 -6.36 -4.81
CA THR A 27 -12.03 -5.54 -5.97
C THR A 27 -13.50 -5.19 -5.82
N ILE A 28 -13.78 -3.91 -5.57
CA ILE A 28 -15.15 -3.38 -5.46
C ILE A 28 -15.33 -2.38 -6.59
N SER A 29 -16.25 -2.66 -7.50
CA SER A 29 -16.57 -1.80 -8.65
C SER A 29 -15.34 -1.40 -9.47
N GLY A 30 -14.48 -2.37 -9.79
CA GLY A 30 -13.25 -2.16 -10.58
C GLY A 30 -12.13 -1.43 -9.82
N LYS A 31 -12.33 -1.05 -8.56
CA LYS A 31 -11.29 -0.45 -7.71
C LYS A 31 -10.74 -1.50 -6.75
N LYS A 32 -9.42 -1.70 -6.77
CA LYS A 32 -8.72 -2.53 -5.79
C LYS A 32 -8.72 -1.81 -4.44
N GLN A 33 -9.28 -2.44 -3.42
CA GLN A 33 -9.40 -1.91 -2.08
C GLN A 33 -8.72 -2.88 -1.12
N PHE A 34 -7.63 -2.45 -0.48
CA PHE A 34 -6.94 -3.27 0.50
C PHE A 34 -7.77 -3.35 1.78
N ILE A 35 -7.98 -4.57 2.26
CA ILE A 35 -8.61 -4.86 3.53
C ILE A 35 -7.51 -4.84 4.59
N PHE A 36 -7.64 -3.93 5.54
CA PHE A 36 -6.74 -3.80 6.68
C PHE A 36 -7.26 -4.62 7.86
N ARG A 37 -6.36 -5.06 8.74
CA ARG A 37 -6.73 -5.65 10.04
C ARG A 37 -7.55 -4.64 10.85
N GLU A 38 -8.49 -5.10 11.67
CA GLU A 38 -9.23 -4.23 12.59
C GLU A 38 -8.31 -3.56 13.64
N ASP A 39 -7.20 -4.21 13.97
CA ASP A 39 -6.15 -3.69 14.87
C ASP A 39 -5.22 -2.64 14.22
N THR A 40 -5.46 -2.29 12.95
CA THR A 40 -4.58 -1.37 12.23
C THR A 40 -4.66 0.04 12.82
N PRO A 41 -3.52 0.63 13.23
CA PRO A 41 -3.51 1.98 13.76
C PRO A 41 -4.02 3.00 12.73
N ALA A 42 -4.76 4.00 13.21
CA ALA A 42 -5.22 5.11 12.37
C ALA A 42 -4.07 5.82 11.64
N GLU A 43 -2.88 5.84 12.25
CA GLU A 43 -1.68 6.41 11.65
C GLU A 43 -1.28 5.67 10.38
N ILE A 44 -1.32 4.33 10.36
CA ILE A 44 -1.03 3.49 9.19
C ILE A 44 -2.06 3.73 8.08
N LEU A 45 -3.34 3.84 8.43
CA LEU A 45 -4.40 4.14 7.47
C LEU A 45 -4.19 5.51 6.81
N LYS A 46 -3.81 6.51 7.61
CA LYS A 46 -3.49 7.85 7.12
C LYS A 46 -2.23 7.83 6.24
N LEU A 47 -1.22 7.07 6.64
CA LEU A 47 0.01 6.88 5.88
C LEU A 47 -0.29 6.24 4.52
N TYR A 48 -1.10 5.17 4.50
CA TYR A 48 -1.59 4.55 3.27
C TYR A 48 -2.32 5.56 2.38
N GLN A 49 -3.23 6.37 2.93
CA GLN A 49 -3.94 7.39 2.15
C GLN A 49 -3.02 8.46 1.54
N ASP A 50 -1.98 8.89 2.26
CA ASP A 50 -1.00 9.88 1.76
C ASP A 50 -0.15 9.33 0.62
N ILE A 51 0.27 8.06 0.77
CA ILE A 51 1.09 7.41 -0.24
C ILE A 51 0.28 6.77 -1.37
N LYS A 52 -1.01 6.47 -1.18
CA LYS A 52 -1.89 5.86 -2.19
C LYS A 52 -1.88 6.57 -3.55
N PRO A 53 -1.95 7.91 -3.66
CA PRO A 53 -1.85 8.60 -4.94
C PRO A 53 -0.44 8.64 -5.53
N LYS A 54 0.59 8.46 -4.69
CA LYS A 54 2.02 8.44 -5.08
C LYS A 54 2.54 7.04 -5.39
N LEU A 55 1.88 6.03 -4.83
CA LEU A 55 1.96 4.66 -5.27
C LEU A 55 1.32 4.65 -6.64
N GLU A 56 2.16 4.74 -7.66
CA GLU A 56 1.83 4.31 -9.00
C GLU A 56 1.51 2.81 -8.92
N PHE A 57 0.30 2.47 -8.45
CA PHE A 57 -0.28 1.15 -8.64
C PHE A 57 -0.69 1.07 -10.13
N ALA A 58 0.32 1.06 -10.99
CA ALA A 58 0.22 0.49 -12.33
C ALA A 58 0.14 -1.02 -12.12
N TYR A 59 -1.07 -1.53 -11.91
CA TYR A 59 -1.38 -2.95 -12.04
C TYR A 59 -2.57 -3.11 -12.96
#